data_AF-A0A536MBG3-F1
#
_entry.id   AF-A0A536MBG3-F1
#
_cell.length_a   1.000
_cell.length_b   1.000
_cell.length_c   1.000
_cell.angle_alpha   90.00
_cell.angle_beta   90.00
_cell.angle_gamma   90.00
#
_symmetry.space_group_name_H-M   'P 1'
#
loop_
_entity.id
_entity.type
_entity.pdbx_description
1 polymer ?
#
loop_
_entity_poly.entity_id
_entity_poly.type
_entity_poly.pdbx_seq_one_letter_code
_entity_poly.pdbx_strand_id
1 'polypeptide(L)' 'MLWLGIDVGGTFTDLVLYDEATGAIRLEKTPSTPRDHAEGMMTGIGRLAVELDRVER' A
#
# COMPACT_ATOMS: atom_id res chain seq x y z
N MET A 1 -4.07 -7.45 -13.43
CA MET A 1 -2.74 -7.22 -12.84
C MET A 1 -2.93 -6.27 -11.67
N LEU A 2 -2.26 -6.47 -10.53
CA LEU A 2 -2.34 -5.54 -9.41
C LEU A 2 -1.05 -4.72 -9.33
N TRP A 3 -1.20 -3.41 -9.29
CA TRP A 3 -0.11 -2.46 -9.10
C TRP A 3 -0.25 -1.83 -7.72
N LEU A 4 0.81 -1.88 -6.91
CA LEU A 4 0.84 -1.26 -5.59
C LEU A 4 1.86 -0.14 -5.55
N GLY A 5 1.39 1.10 -5.51
CA GLY A 5 2.20 2.27 -5.23
C GLY A 5 2.23 2.58 -3.74
N ILE A 6 3.41 2.93 -3.21
CA ILE A 6 3.60 3.28 -1.80
C ILE A 6 4.46 4.54 -1.72
N ASP A 7 3.97 5.58 -1.04
CA ASP A 7 4.70 6.81 -0.74
C ASP A 7 4.89 6.95 0.77
N VAL A 8 6.14 6.90 1.21
CA VAL A 8 6.52 6.93 2.62
C VAL A 8 6.90 8.35 3.01
N GLY A 9 6.02 9.03 3.75
CA GLY A 9 6.28 10.35 4.31
C GLY A 9 6.76 10.33 5.76
N GLY A 10 6.93 11.51 6.35
CA GLY A 10 7.28 11.67 7.77
C GLY A 10 6.09 11.49 8.73
N THR A 11 4.89 11.90 8.31
CA THR A 11 3.66 11.81 9.13
C THR A 11 2.80 10.61 8.74
N PHE A 12 2.68 10.37 7.43
CA PHE A 12 1.83 9.32 6.89
C PHE A 12 2.54 8.57 5.77
N THR A 13 2.16 7.31 5.62
CA THR A 13 2.46 6.45 4.48
C THR A 13 1.18 6.29 3.68
N ASP A 14 1.23 6.63 2.40
CA ASP A 14 0.10 6.57 1.47
C ASP A 14 0.27 5.35 0.56
N LEU A 15 -0.78 4.56 0.37
CA LEU A 15 -0.80 3.36 -0.45
C LEU A 15 -1.91 3.46 -1.51
N VAL A 16 -1.59 3.05 -2.73
CA VAL A 16 -2.51 2.99 -3.87
C VAL A 16 -2.44 1.61 -4.48
N LEU A 17 -3.55 0.88 -4.44
CA LEU A 17 -3.71 -0.39 -5.15
C LEU A 17 -4.59 -0.16 -6.38
N TYR A 18 -4.03 -0.43 -7.55
CA TYR A 18 -4.72 -0.38 -8.83
C TYR A 18 -4.90 -1.78 -9.41
N ASP A 19 -6.15 -2.15 -9.69
CA ASP A 19 -6.50 -3.37 -10.41
C ASP A 19 -6.74 -3.06 -11.89
N GLU A 20 -5.78 -3.44 -12.72
CA GLU A 20 -5.84 -3.22 -14.16
C GLU A 20 -6.96 -4.01 -14.85
N ALA A 21 -7.37 -5.16 -14.31
CA ALA A 21 -8.41 -5.98 -14.92
C ALA A 21 -9.79 -5.35 -14.79
N THR A 22 -10.04 -4.63 -13.70
CA THR A 22 -11.35 -4.02 -13.39
C THR A 22 -11.33 -2.50 -13.50
N GLY A 23 -10.16 -1.88 -13.54
CA GLY A 23 -9.98 -0.43 -13.40
C GLY A 23 -10.17 0.08 -11.97
N ALA A 24 -10.35 -0.80 -10.97
CA ALA A 24 -10.62 -0.39 -9.60
C ALA A 24 -9.37 0.22 -8.93
N ILE A 25 -9.59 1.25 -8.12
CA ILE A 25 -8.55 1.87 -7.28
C ILE A 25 -8.98 1.76 -5.82
N ARG A 26 -8.06 1.31 -4.98
CA ARG A 26 -8.20 1.33 -3.52
C ARG A 26 -7.07 2.14 -2.93
N LEU A 27 -7.40 3.00 -1.98
CA LEU A 27 -6.47 3.90 -1.33
C LEU A 27 -6.40 3.53 0.14
N GLU A 28 -5.22 3.65 0.74
CA GLU A 28 -5.08 3.51 2.17
C GLU A 28 -4.00 4.45 2.71
N LYS A 29 -4.22 4.94 3.94
CA LYS A 29 -3.31 5.88 4.59
C LYS A 29 -3.06 5.44 6.02
N THR A 30 -1.80 5.24 6.36
CA THR A 30 -1.37 4.83 7.70
C THR A 30 -0.44 5.88 8.29
N PRO A 31 -0.42 6.07 9.62
CA PRO A 31 0.65 6.85 10.24
C PRO A 31 2.01 6.26 9.87
N SER A 32 2.97 7.13 9.54
CA SER A 32 4.35 6.69 9.34
C SER A 32 4.96 6.26 10.67
N THR A 33 5.89 5.33 10.58
CA THR A 33 6.68 4.81 11.69
C THR A 33 8.15 5.18 11.44
N PRO A 34 8.63 6.40 11.77
CA PRO A 34 9.95 6.87 11.33
C PRO A 34 11.14 6.06 11.85
N ARG A 35 10.94 5.28 12.92
CA ARG A 35 11.96 4.37 13.45
C ARG A 35 12.07 3.07 12.65
N ASP A 36 11.00 2.69 11.94
CA ASP A 36 10.94 1.55 11.04
C ASP A 36 9.80 1.73 10.04
N HIS A 37 10.10 2.24 8.85
CA HIS A 37 9.10 2.52 7.83
C HIS A 37 8.41 1.25 7.30
N ALA A 38 9.02 0.06 7.45
CA ALA A 38 8.40 -1.18 7.03
C ALA A 38 7.12 -1.47 7.84
N GLU A 39 7.07 -1.07 9.11
CA GLU A 39 5.88 -1.28 9.96
C GLU A 39 4.64 -0.53 9.44
N GLY A 40 4.79 0.76 9.11
CA GLY A 40 3.71 1.58 8.55
C GLY A 40 3.24 1.08 7.18
N MET A 41 4.18 0.61 6.35
CA MET A 41 3.91 -0.02 5.07
C MET A 41 3.14 -1.33 5.22
N MET A 42 3.62 -2.26 6.05
CA MET A 42 2.97 -3.56 6.29
C MET A 42 1.58 -3.40 6.90
N THR A 43 1.39 -2.40 7.76
CA THR A 43 0.06 -2.04 8.29
C THR A 43 -0.87 -1.62 7.16
N GLY A 44 -0.40 -0.80 6.22
CA GLY A 44 -1.19 -0.36 5.07
C GLY A 44 -1.55 -1.52 4.13
N ILE A 45 -0.58 -2.38 3.82
CA ILE A 45 -0.77 -3.60 3.01
C ILE A 45 -1.83 -4.50 3.64
N GLY A 46 -1.75 -4.73 4.96
CA GLY A 46 -2.72 -5.54 5.68
C GLY A 46 -4.14 -4.98 5.61
N ARG A 47 -4.31 -3.65 5.66
CA ARG A 47 -5.62 -2.99 5.54
C ARG A 47 -6.20 -3.04 4.14
N LEU A 48 -5.35 -3.02 3.11
CA LEU A 48 -5.77 -3.24 1.73
C LEU A 48 -6.25 -4.67 1.49
N ALA A 49 -5.91 -5.63 2.36
CA ALA A 49 -6.24 -7.05 2.21
C ALA A 49 -5.88 -7.56 0.80
N VAL A 50 -4.66 -7.23 0.36
CA VAL A 50 -4.14 -7.61 -0.95
C VAL A 50 -3.34 -8.91 -0.82
N GLU A 51 -3.57 -9.84 -1.74
CA GLU A 51 -2.75 -11.02 -1.92
C GLU A 51 -1.46 -10.61 -2.64
N LEU A 52 -0.33 -10.60 -1.93
CA LEU A 52 0.94 -10.05 -2.43
C LEU A 52 1.54 -10.83 -3.60
N ASP A 53 1.18 -12.10 -3.77
CA ASP A 53 1.57 -12.93 -4.91
C ASP A 53 0.93 -12.47 -6.24
N ARG A 54 -0.10 -11.61 -6.17
CA ARG A 54 -0.77 -11.01 -7.33
C ARG A 54 -0.26 -9.61 -7.66
N VAL A 55 0.61 -9.04 -6.84
CA VAL A 55 1.19 -7.70 -7.02
C VAL A 55 2.44 -7.83 -7.88
N GLU A 56 2.49 -7.05 -8.96
CA GLU A 56 3.68 -6.96 -9.80
C GLU A 56 4.74 -6.04 -9.21
N ARG A 57 6.00 -6.28 -9.60
CA ARG A 57 7.16 -5.55 -9.09
C ARG A 57 7.40 -4.23 -9.82
#